data_AF-A0A7S2B6L0-F1
#
_entry.id   AF-A0A7S2B6L0-F1
#
_cell.length_a   1.000
_cell.length_b   1.000
_cell.length_c   1.000
_cell.angle_alpha   90.00
_cell.angle_beta   90.00
_cell.angle_gamma   90.00
#
_symmetry.space_group_name_H-M   'P 1'
#
loop_
_entity.id
_entity.type
_entity.pdbx_description
1 polymer ?
#
loop_
_entity_poly.entity_id
_entity_poly.type
_entity_poly.pdbx_seq_one_letter_code
_entity_poly.pdbx_strand_id
1 'polypeptide(L)'
;GEATHPKSRCEVCGSSDSLWICLICGYVGCGRYTLAHSKSHWEESGHAYALEIETQRVWDYVGDEFVHRLVRSKTDGAVLEVPGVGAADNDGIAPATPAPRAGGGGQRR
;
A
#
# COMPACT_ATOMS: atom_id res chain seq x y z
N GLY A 1 26.32 -15.22 -21.73
CA GLY A 1 26.38 -13.79 -21.41
C GLY A 1 25.12 -13.45 -20.66
N GLU A 2 25.25 -13.14 -19.38
CA GLU A 2 24.10 -12.82 -18.53
C GLU A 2 23.65 -11.40 -18.86
N ALA A 3 22.43 -11.26 -19.38
CA ALA A 3 21.85 -9.94 -19.63
C ALA A 3 21.55 -9.30 -18.27
N THR A 4 22.34 -8.29 -17.90
CA THR A 4 22.11 -7.50 -16.69
C THR A 4 20.83 -6.68 -16.88
N HIS A 5 19.73 -7.15 -16.28
CA HIS A 5 18.47 -6.40 -16.28
C HIS A 5 18.72 -5.05 -15.60
N PRO A 6 18.30 -3.91 -16.19
CA PRO A 6 18.50 -2.62 -15.57
C PRO A 6 17.80 -2.62 -14.21
N LYS A 7 18.58 -2.37 -13.14
CA LYS A 7 18.04 -2.26 -11.79
C LYS A 7 17.22 -0.98 -11.73
N SER A 8 15.92 -1.09 -11.47
CA SER A 8 15.05 0.06 -11.18
C SER A 8 15.65 0.89 -10.05
N ARG A 9 15.42 2.21 -10.09
CA ARG A 9 15.94 3.17 -9.11
C ARG A 9 14.90 4.25 -8.86
N CYS A 10 14.94 4.82 -7.65
CA CYS A 10 14.16 6.01 -7.35
C CYS A 10 14.60 7.17 -8.26
N GLU A 11 13.64 7.85 -8.89
CA GLU A 11 13.91 8.93 -9.85
C GLU A 11 14.51 10.18 -9.20
N VAL A 12 14.34 10.36 -7.89
CA VAL A 12 14.83 11.54 -7.16
C VAL A 12 16.19 11.30 -6.51
N CYS A 13 16.33 10.26 -5.70
CA CYS A 13 17.59 10.01 -4.95
C CYS A 13 18.44 8.88 -5.50
N GLY A 14 17.98 8.15 -6.52
CA GLY A 14 18.73 7.05 -7.12
C GLY A 14 18.85 5.79 -6.24
N SER A 15 18.15 5.73 -5.09
CA SER A 15 18.09 4.51 -4.26
C SER A 15 17.66 3.31 -5.08
N SER A 16 18.20 2.14 -4.77
CA SER A 16 17.75 0.86 -5.32
C SER A 16 16.94 0.02 -4.32
N ASP A 17 16.77 0.53 -3.09
CA ASP A 17 16.14 -0.18 -1.99
C ASP A 17 14.71 0.29 -1.77
N SER A 18 13.83 -0.66 -1.38
CA SER A 18 12.42 -0.40 -1.05
C SER A 18 11.72 0.46 -2.10
N LEU A 19 11.71 -0.01 -3.35
CA LEU A 19 11.17 0.72 -4.49
C LEU A 19 9.68 0.49 -4.66
N TRP A 20 9.00 1.58 -5.03
CA TRP A 20 7.56 1.63 -5.26
C TRP A 20 7.31 2.23 -6.63
N ILE A 21 6.46 1.58 -7.43
CA ILE A 21 6.03 2.09 -8.73
C ILE A 21 4.59 2.56 -8.65
N CYS A 22 4.33 3.80 -9.06
CA CYS A 22 3.00 4.34 -9.18
C CYS A 22 2.22 3.59 -10.28
N LEU A 23 1.06 3.02 -9.95
CA LEU A 23 0.27 2.23 -10.92
C LEU A 23 -0.51 3.10 -11.92
N ILE A 24 -0.53 4.41 -11.72
CA ILE A 24 -1.27 5.35 -12.58
C ILE A 24 -0.35 5.96 -13.65
N CYS A 25 0.88 6.35 -13.30
CA CYS A 25 1.81 7.00 -14.23
C CYS A 25 3.17 6.34 -14.38
N GLY A 26 3.48 5.27 -13.63
CA GLY A 26 4.75 4.55 -13.73
C GLY A 26 5.94 5.16 -12.99
N TYR A 27 5.76 6.28 -12.28
CA TYR A 27 6.82 6.91 -11.47
C TYR A 27 7.42 5.94 -10.45
N VAL A 28 8.75 5.95 -10.30
CA VAL A 28 9.47 5.10 -9.33
C VAL A 28 10.04 5.92 -8.16
N GLY A 29 9.49 5.69 -6.96
CA GLY A 29 9.90 6.33 -5.72
C GLY A 29 10.48 5.36 -4.69
N CYS A 30 11.34 5.83 -3.79
CA CYS A 30 11.77 5.05 -2.63
C CYS A 30 10.73 5.08 -1.49
N GLY A 31 10.75 4.04 -0.67
CA GLY A 31 9.79 3.81 0.40
C GLY A 31 10.01 4.68 1.63
N ARG A 32 9.08 4.51 2.59
CA ARG A 32 9.02 5.31 3.84
C ARG A 32 10.23 5.17 4.77
N TYR A 33 10.92 4.04 4.72
CA TYR A 33 12.13 3.80 5.52
C TYR A 33 13.39 4.37 4.87
N THR A 34 13.25 5.02 3.72
CA THR A 34 14.31 5.76 3.03
C THR A 34 13.98 7.25 3.08
N LEU A 35 13.62 7.88 1.96
CA LEU A 35 13.24 9.30 1.85
C LEU A 35 11.77 9.50 1.48
N ALA A 36 10.99 8.42 1.34
CA ALA A 36 9.56 8.45 1.06
C ALA A 36 9.13 9.18 -0.23
N HIS A 37 9.97 9.22 -1.26
CA HIS A 37 9.62 9.88 -2.54
C HIS A 37 8.39 9.29 -3.23
N SER A 38 8.03 8.04 -2.97
CA SER A 38 6.75 7.49 -3.45
C SER A 38 5.55 8.15 -2.78
N LYS A 39 5.67 8.51 -1.50
CA LYS A 39 4.62 9.21 -0.76
C LYS A 39 4.53 10.68 -1.20
N SER A 40 5.67 11.37 -1.33
CA SER A 40 5.70 12.75 -1.84
C SER A 40 5.03 12.85 -3.21
N HIS A 41 5.33 11.90 -4.11
CA HIS A 41 4.70 11.83 -5.42
C HIS A 41 3.17 11.70 -5.34
N TRP A 42 2.64 10.89 -4.41
CA TRP A 42 1.19 10.82 -4.17
C TRP A 42 0.62 12.17 -3.69
N GLU A 43 1.28 12.82 -2.74
CA GLU A 43 0.85 14.12 -2.20
C GLU A 43 0.83 15.22 -3.29
N GLU A 44 1.73 15.16 -4.26
CA GLU A 44 1.85 16.12 -5.36
C GLU A 44 0.90 15.83 -6.53
N SER A 45 0.71 14.56 -6.88
CA SER A 45 -0.04 14.15 -8.09
C SER A 45 -1.46 13.66 -7.83
N GLY A 46 -1.78 13.26 -6.60
CA GLY A 46 -3.03 12.58 -6.26
C GLY A 46 -3.10 11.11 -6.72
N HIS A 47 -2.00 10.52 -7.19
CA HIS A 47 -1.97 9.12 -7.62
C HIS A 47 -1.99 8.15 -6.43
N ALA A 48 -3.18 7.64 -6.10
CA ALA A 48 -3.46 6.93 -4.86
C ALA A 48 -2.81 5.53 -4.73
N TYR A 49 -2.34 4.92 -5.83
CA TYR A 49 -1.89 3.53 -5.81
C TYR A 49 -0.42 3.37 -6.21
N ALA A 50 0.34 2.64 -5.39
CA ALA A 50 1.71 2.25 -5.70
C ALA A 50 1.97 0.77 -5.36
N LEU A 51 2.77 0.10 -6.18
CA LEU A 51 3.19 -1.29 -6.01
C LEU A 51 4.59 -1.35 -5.42
N GLU A 52 4.75 -2.05 -4.30
CA GLU A 52 6.07 -2.40 -3.73
C GLU A 52 6.73 -3.47 -4.62
N ILE A 53 7.83 -3.14 -5.28
CA ILE A 53 8.44 -4.01 -6.30
C ILE A 53 8.90 -5.35 -5.69
N GLU A 54 9.46 -5.32 -4.48
CA GLU A 54 10.03 -6.51 -3.83
C GLU A 54 8.96 -7.53 -3.41
N THR A 55 7.81 -7.05 -2.94
CA THR A 55 6.77 -7.92 -2.36
C THR A 55 5.54 -8.05 -3.26
N GLN A 56 5.48 -7.27 -4.34
CA GLN A 56 4.36 -7.21 -5.27
C GLN A 56 3.02 -6.87 -4.58
N ARG A 57 3.07 -6.15 -3.45
CA ARG A 57 1.88 -5.66 -2.74
C ARG A 57 1.55 -4.24 -3.16
N VAL A 58 0.25 -3.97 -3.32
CA VAL A 58 -0.25 -2.64 -3.68
C VAL A 58 -0.65 -1.91 -2.41
N TRP A 59 -0.13 -0.70 -2.25
CA TRP A 59 -0.52 0.24 -1.21
C TRP A 59 -1.56 1.22 -1.75
N ASP A 60 -2.64 1.40 -0.99
CA ASP A 60 -3.61 2.47 -1.17
C ASP A 60 -3.25 3.61 -0.21
N TYR A 61 -2.78 4.74 -0.75
CA TYR A 61 -2.44 5.91 0.04
C TYR A 61 -3.66 6.61 0.65
N VAL A 62 -4.86 6.46 0.06
CA VAL A 62 -6.09 7.07 0.58
C VAL A 62 -6.67 6.22 1.71
N GLY A 63 -6.68 4.89 1.53
CA GLY A 63 -7.12 3.93 2.54
C GLY A 63 -6.13 3.69 3.68
N ASP A 64 -4.87 4.10 3.50
CA ASP A 64 -3.74 3.82 4.42
C ASP A 64 -3.59 2.32 4.71
N GLU A 65 -3.86 1.50 3.70
CA GLU A 65 -3.84 0.04 3.80
C GLU A 65 -3.23 -0.61 2.56
N PHE A 66 -2.75 -1.85 2.72
CA PHE A 66 -2.47 -2.67 1.56
C PHE A 66 -3.79 -3.14 0.96
N VAL A 67 -3.93 -3.03 -0.36
CA VAL A 67 -5.12 -3.51 -1.05
C VAL A 67 -5.22 -5.03 -0.88
N HIS A 68 -6.21 -5.47 -0.11
CA HIS A 68 -6.56 -6.88 -0.02
C HIS A 68 -7.28 -7.29 -1.31
N ARG A 69 -6.79 -8.34 -1.97
CA ARG A 69 -7.40 -8.85 -3.21
C ARG A 69 -8.83 -9.35 -2.92
N LEU A 70 -9.84 -8.55 -3.24
CA LEU A 70 -11.22 -9.00 -3.42
C LEU A 70 -11.49 -9.15 -4.93
N VAL A 71 -11.32 -10.35 -5.47
CA VAL A 71 -11.93 -10.71 -6.76
C VAL A 71 -13.32 -11.25 -6.45
N ARG A 72 -14.38 -10.51 -6.80
CA ARG A 72 -15.68 -11.10 -7.19
C ARG A 72 -16.61 -10.10 -7.86
N SER A 73 -16.81 -10.28 -9.16
CA SER A 73 -18.15 -10.37 -9.72
C SER A 73 -18.11 -11.34 -10.90
N LYS A 74 -18.61 -12.55 -10.67
CA LYS A 74 -19.22 -13.36 -11.72
C LYS A 74 -20.64 -12.82 -11.87
N THR A 75 -20.97 -12.17 -12.96
CA THR A 75 -22.31 -12.30 -13.54
C THR A 75 -22.40 -13.74 -14.07
N ASP A 76 -23.31 -14.64 -13.71
CA ASP A 76 -24.74 -14.52 -13.43
C ASP A 76 -25.28 -15.78 -12.67
N GLY A 77 -26.36 -15.59 -11.92
CA GLY A 77 -27.46 -16.50 -11.52
C GLY A 77 -27.26 -18.00 -11.20
N ALA A 78 -27.45 -18.36 -9.92
CA ALA A 78 -28.36 -19.40 -9.39
C ALA A 78 -27.83 -19.96 -8.05
N VAL A 79 -28.51 -19.63 -6.94
CA VAL A 79 -28.27 -20.25 -5.63
C VAL A 79 -29.32 -21.33 -5.43
N LEU A 80 -28.90 -22.59 -5.38
CA LEU A 80 -29.70 -23.68 -4.80
C LEU A 80 -29.39 -23.72 -3.30
N GLU A 81 -30.40 -23.46 -2.48
CA GLU A 81 -30.29 -23.43 -1.02
C GLU A 81 -30.08 -24.84 -0.46
N VAL A 82 -29.15 -24.97 0.51
CA VAL A 82 -29.13 -26.09 1.46
C VAL A 82 -28.97 -25.53 2.88
N PRO A 83 -29.86 -25.86 3.83
CA PRO A 83 -29.77 -25.37 5.20
C PRO A 83 -28.89 -26.31 6.04
N GLY A 84 -28.07 -25.77 6.94
CA GLY A 84 -27.36 -26.61 7.90
C GLY A 84 -26.29 -25.96 8.76
N VAL A 85 -26.74 -25.27 9.83
CA VAL A 85 -26.22 -25.28 11.22
C VAL A 85 -24.72 -25.09 11.51
N GLY A 86 -24.43 -24.15 12.44
CA GLY A 86 -23.30 -24.30 13.37
C GLY A 86 -22.57 -23.01 13.72
N ALA A 87 -22.82 -22.49 14.92
CA ALA A 87 -22.15 -21.36 15.57
C ALA A 87 -20.68 -21.65 15.93
N ALA A 88 -19.84 -20.60 16.00
CA ALA A 88 -19.01 -20.27 17.17
C ALA A 88 -18.19 -18.99 16.93
N ASP A 89 -18.20 -18.19 17.99
CA ASP A 89 -17.65 -16.88 18.27
C ASP A 89 -16.19 -16.90 18.79
N ASN A 90 -15.52 -15.73 18.66
CA ASN A 90 -14.34 -15.14 19.37
C ASN A 90 -13.05 -15.99 19.60
N ASP A 91 -11.80 -15.48 19.62
CA ASP A 91 -11.22 -14.21 20.09
C ASP A 91 -9.72 -14.12 19.66
N GLY A 92 -9.18 -12.90 19.51
CA GLY A 92 -7.77 -12.64 19.87
C GLY A 92 -6.76 -12.24 18.78
N ILE A 93 -6.74 -10.97 18.37
CA ILE A 93 -5.48 -10.22 18.16
C ILE A 93 -5.77 -8.72 18.39
N ALA A 94 -5.04 -8.10 19.32
CA ALA A 94 -5.26 -6.72 19.72
C ALA A 94 -4.83 -5.74 18.60
N PRO A 95 -5.51 -4.58 18.41
CA PRO A 95 -4.99 -3.52 17.57
C PRO A 95 -3.81 -2.83 18.27
N ALA A 96 -2.66 -2.80 17.60
CA ALA A 96 -1.55 -1.95 17.99
C ALA A 96 -2.01 -0.48 17.93
N THR A 97 -2.03 0.17 19.08
CA THR A 97 -2.40 1.58 19.23
C THR A 97 -1.35 2.47 18.53
N PRO A 98 -1.73 3.47 17.72
CA PRO A 98 -0.79 4.51 17.34
C PRO A 98 -0.52 5.44 18.54
N ALA A 99 0.75 5.76 18.75
CA ALA A 99 1.23 6.66 19.79
C ALA A 99 0.51 8.02 19.76
N PRO A 100 0.30 8.67 20.93
CA PRO A 100 -0.23 10.02 20.96
C PRO A 100 0.71 10.98 20.22
N ARG A 101 0.13 11.83 19.38
CA ARG A 101 0.83 12.97 18.76
C ARG A 101 1.35 13.86 19.89
N ALA A 102 2.66 13.83 20.12
CA ALA A 102 3.32 14.81 20.96
C ALA A 102 3.22 16.18 20.27
N GLY A 103 2.48 17.08 20.90
CA GLY A 103 2.41 18.48 20.51
C GLY A 103 3.66 19.28 20.90
N GLY A 104 3.91 20.32 20.13
CA GLY A 104 4.71 21.49 20.45
C GLY A 104 4.59 22.44 19.26
N GLY A 105 4.05 23.65 19.34
CA GLY A 105 3.92 24.58 20.45
C GLY A 105 4.64 25.87 20.04
N GLY A 106 3.90 26.98 19.97
CA GLY A 106 4.47 28.33 20.04
C GLY A 106 4.38 29.19 18.78
N GLN A 107 3.49 30.20 18.84
CA GLN A 107 3.53 31.40 17.99
C GLN A 107 4.91 32.04 17.96
N ARG A 108 5.23 32.83 16.92
CA ARG A 108 5.56 34.27 17.05
C ARG A 108 5.29 35.06 15.76
N ARG A 109 4.54 36.15 15.97
CA ARG A 109 4.39 37.42 15.23
C ARG A 109 3.68 37.39 13.88
#